data_AF-A0A2M7AIX4-F1
#
_entry.id   AF-A0A2M7AIX4-F1
#
_cell.length_a   1.000
_cell.length_b   1.000
_cell.length_c   1.000
_cell.angle_alpha   90.00
_cell.angle_beta   90.00
_cell.angle_gamma   90.00
#
_symmetry.space_group_name_H-M   'P 1'
#
loop_
_entity.id
_entity.type
_entity.pdbx_description
1 polymer ?
#
loop_
_entity_poly.entity_id
_entity_poly.type
_entity_poly.pdbx_seq_one_letter_code
_entity_poly.pdbx_strand_id
1 'polypeptide(L)'
;MALGEATASGKLIHGRNMDFYGIGFWDPYHTVIYYQPDKGLSYVSISSAGVATAGLTSMNEKGITVDLHQNYSSDISLEQTPIMALGNKIAQEANSLEKALEIIKQNPPNAGWTFLISDGQKGDVVVVELSAHKMQIRKPRKGFIYAANSYMTDELHETELELNRGITINSLSRHKRLGELVELNFGKIDEDIAAQIMGDHLDLNVRRERAIGDIIVQLLNLSSTILSPEEKKFWVAKGRAPVCNSKFVGFHLEDD
;
A
#
# COMPACT_ATOMS: atom_id res chain seq x y z
N MET A 1 -3.57 -1.71 -7.11
CA MET A 1 -2.71 -1.34 -8.25
C MET A 1 -3.36 -1.81 -9.54
N ALA A 2 -3.41 -0.96 -10.56
CA ALA A 2 -3.91 -1.26 -11.89
C ALA A 2 -2.92 -0.73 -12.94
N LEU A 3 -2.77 -1.42 -14.07
CA LEU A 3 -1.79 -1.12 -15.12
C LEU A 3 -2.32 -1.59 -16.49
N GLY A 4 -1.75 -1.03 -17.56
CA GLY A 4 -2.08 -1.43 -18.93
C GLY A 4 -3.57 -1.33 -19.22
N GLU A 5 -4.14 -2.41 -19.79
CA GLU A 5 -5.56 -2.48 -20.17
C GLU A 5 -6.57 -2.27 -19.03
N ALA A 6 -6.15 -2.36 -17.77
CA ALA A 6 -7.03 -2.09 -16.64
C ALA A 6 -7.25 -0.58 -16.40
N THR A 7 -6.41 0.28 -16.97
CA THR A 7 -6.38 1.73 -16.73
C THR A 7 -6.79 2.53 -17.96
N ALA A 8 -7.29 3.75 -17.75
CA ALA A 8 -7.76 4.60 -18.86
C ALA A 8 -6.63 5.05 -19.79
N SER A 9 -5.43 5.29 -19.24
CA SER A 9 -4.28 5.82 -19.96
C SER A 9 -3.26 4.74 -20.34
N GLY A 10 -3.45 3.50 -19.92
CA GLY A 10 -2.45 2.43 -20.01
C GLY A 10 -1.36 2.51 -18.93
N LYS A 11 -1.29 3.62 -18.17
CA LYS A 11 -0.28 3.86 -17.15
C LYS A 11 -0.64 3.20 -15.83
N LEU A 12 0.38 2.91 -15.03
CA LEU A 12 0.25 2.36 -13.69
C LEU A 12 -0.40 3.35 -12.71
N ILE A 13 -1.46 2.92 -12.03
CA ILE A 13 -2.12 3.61 -10.91
C ILE A 13 -2.04 2.75 -9.63
N HIS A 14 -1.52 3.35 -8.56
CA HIS A 14 -1.39 2.72 -7.23
C HIS A 14 -2.18 3.51 -6.19
N GLY A 15 -3.30 2.95 -5.69
CA GLY A 15 -4.05 3.52 -4.56
C GLY A 15 -3.79 2.77 -3.26
N ARG A 16 -3.67 3.50 -2.15
CA ARG A 16 -3.45 2.97 -0.80
C ARG A 16 -4.23 3.76 0.25
N ASN A 17 -4.87 3.03 1.17
CA ASN A 17 -5.42 3.54 2.43
C ASN A 17 -4.60 3.03 3.61
N MET A 18 -3.96 3.88 4.39
CA MET A 18 -3.28 3.49 5.63
C MET A 18 -4.22 3.66 6.82
N ASP A 19 -4.59 2.53 7.44
CA ASP A 19 -5.41 2.51 8.64
C ASP A 19 -4.53 2.21 9.86
N PHE A 20 -4.47 3.13 10.83
CA PHE A 20 -3.56 3.01 11.97
C PHE A 20 -4.09 3.71 13.22
N TYR A 21 -3.79 3.14 14.40
CA TYR A 21 -4.23 3.65 15.71
C TYR A 21 -3.58 4.99 16.12
N GLY A 22 -2.68 5.55 15.31
CA GLY A 22 -2.02 6.84 15.55
C GLY A 22 -2.92 8.07 15.37
N ILE A 23 -4.22 7.90 15.09
CA ILE A 23 -5.17 9.02 14.99
C ILE A 23 -5.22 9.83 16.29
N GLY A 24 -5.36 11.14 16.15
CA GLY A 24 -5.21 12.14 17.20
C GLY A 24 -3.78 12.65 17.34
N PHE A 25 -2.79 11.82 17.00
CA PHE A 25 -1.37 12.15 17.12
C PHE A 25 -0.70 12.36 15.77
N TRP A 26 -1.04 11.56 14.76
CA TRP A 26 -0.34 11.55 13.47
C TRP A 26 -1.08 12.35 12.38
N ASP A 27 -2.41 12.25 12.33
CA ASP A 27 -3.23 12.99 11.35
C ASP A 27 -3.21 14.53 11.51
N PRO A 28 -3.00 15.15 12.71
CA PRO A 28 -2.78 16.61 12.77
C PRO A 28 -1.57 17.07 11.99
N TYR A 29 -0.57 16.20 11.88
CA TYR A 29 0.76 16.50 11.38
C TYR A 29 1.11 15.61 10.19
N HIS A 30 0.11 15.16 9.43
CA HIS A 30 0.33 14.39 8.21
C HIS A 30 1.22 15.18 7.24
N THR A 31 2.31 14.57 6.79
CA THR A 31 3.43 15.25 6.16
C THR A 31 3.94 14.43 4.98
N VAL A 32 4.19 15.12 3.86
CA VAL A 32 4.99 14.61 2.75
C VAL A 32 6.45 14.96 3.04
N ILE A 33 7.32 13.96 3.13
CA ILE A 33 8.73 14.15 3.48
C ILE A 33 9.58 13.79 2.27
N TYR A 34 10.36 14.75 1.78
CA TYR A 34 11.34 14.56 0.72
C TYR A 34 12.70 14.23 1.32
N TYR A 35 13.34 13.18 0.83
CA TYR A 35 14.62 12.68 1.29
C TYR A 35 15.64 12.76 0.17
N GLN A 36 16.74 13.43 0.45
CA GLN A 36 17.90 13.53 -0.43
C GLN A 36 19.14 13.03 0.31
N PRO A 37 19.33 11.70 0.42
CA PRO A 37 20.46 11.15 1.15
C PRO A 37 21.77 11.36 0.39
N ASP A 38 22.90 11.48 1.10
CA ASP A 38 24.24 11.57 0.49
C ASP A 38 24.59 10.35 -0.38
N LYS A 39 23.94 9.20 -0.10
CA LYS A 39 24.11 7.94 -0.82
C LYS A 39 22.76 7.29 -1.07
N GLY A 40 22.59 6.75 -2.28
CA GLY A 40 21.35 6.12 -2.71
C GLY A 40 20.48 7.09 -3.51
N LEU A 41 19.24 6.67 -3.72
CA LEU A 41 18.23 7.38 -4.50
C LEU A 41 17.54 8.43 -3.64
N SER A 42 17.13 9.54 -4.25
CA SER A 42 16.17 10.45 -3.63
C SER A 42 14.79 9.81 -3.61
N TYR A 43 14.01 10.07 -2.57
CA TYR A 43 12.67 9.51 -2.43
C TYR A 43 11.75 10.42 -1.62
N VAL A 44 10.46 10.18 -1.75
CA VAL A 44 9.41 10.81 -0.95
C VAL A 44 8.71 9.76 -0.11
N SER A 45 8.29 10.13 1.10
CA SER A 45 7.34 9.33 1.88
C SER A 45 6.14 10.14 2.36
N ILE A 46 5.05 9.42 2.58
CA ILE A 46 3.84 9.95 3.17
C ILE A 46 3.76 9.41 4.59
N SER A 47 3.87 10.31 5.57
CA SER A 47 4.01 9.97 6.98
C SER A 47 3.45 11.08 7.87
N SER A 48 3.90 11.18 9.12
CA SER A 48 3.57 12.26 10.04
C SER A 48 4.85 12.95 10.53
N ALA A 49 4.77 14.23 10.88
CA ALA A 49 5.90 14.97 11.43
C ALA A 49 6.44 14.27 12.69
N GLY A 50 7.76 14.08 12.76
CA GLY A 50 8.40 13.29 13.82
C GLY A 50 8.46 11.78 13.55
N VAL A 51 7.84 11.31 12.47
CA VAL A 51 7.89 9.91 12.02
C VAL A 51 8.60 9.85 10.66
N ALA A 52 9.92 10.03 10.68
CA ALA A 52 10.74 10.07 9.46
C ALA A 52 11.06 8.65 8.94
N THR A 53 10.03 7.94 8.45
CA THR A 53 10.19 6.65 7.75
C THR A 53 9.53 6.68 6.37
N ALA A 54 10.16 6.00 5.42
CA ALA A 54 9.64 5.66 4.09
C ALA A 54 9.12 4.22 3.99
N GLY A 55 9.17 3.45 5.08
CA GLY A 55 8.71 2.07 5.08
C GLY A 55 7.20 1.86 5.13
N LEU A 56 6.41 2.94 5.17
CA LEU A 56 4.95 2.89 5.18
C LEU A 56 4.36 3.02 3.78
N THR A 57 4.57 4.19 3.18
CA THR A 57 4.16 4.57 1.82
C THR A 57 5.25 5.48 1.27
N SER A 58 5.88 5.09 0.17
CA SER A 58 6.95 5.88 -0.45
C SER A 58 7.04 5.67 -1.95
N MET A 59 7.74 6.60 -2.61
CA MET A 59 8.14 6.52 -4.02
C MET A 59 9.54 7.10 -4.18
N ASN A 60 10.41 6.45 -4.94
CA ASN A 60 11.75 6.98 -5.22
C ASN A 60 11.89 7.57 -6.63
N GLU A 61 13.00 8.26 -6.89
CA GLU A 61 13.27 8.92 -8.17
C GLU A 61 13.31 7.98 -9.38
N LYS A 62 13.37 6.67 -9.16
CA LYS A 62 13.30 5.62 -10.19
C LYS A 62 11.87 5.14 -10.43
N GLY A 63 10.88 5.67 -9.72
CA GLY A 63 9.48 5.27 -9.84
C GLY A 63 9.17 3.95 -9.16
N ILE A 64 9.99 3.51 -8.20
CA ILE A 64 9.66 2.37 -7.33
C ILE A 64 8.79 2.89 -6.18
N THR A 65 7.57 2.37 -6.07
CA THR A 65 6.72 2.65 -4.91
C THR A 65 6.70 1.49 -3.94
N VAL A 66 6.55 1.77 -2.65
CA VAL A 66 6.41 0.77 -1.61
C VAL A 66 5.25 1.15 -0.71
N ASP A 67 4.33 0.21 -0.52
CA ASP A 67 3.29 0.30 0.51
C ASP A 67 3.32 -0.93 1.42
N LEU A 68 3.14 -0.70 2.72
CA LEU A 68 3.20 -1.74 3.73
C LEU A 68 1.83 -2.00 4.37
N HIS A 69 1.46 -3.28 4.43
CA HIS A 69 0.32 -3.80 5.16
C HIS A 69 0.79 -4.76 6.26
N GLN A 70 0.14 -4.71 7.42
CA GLN A 70 0.38 -5.65 8.50
C GLN A 70 -0.43 -6.93 8.31
N ASN A 71 0.21 -8.07 8.58
CA ASN A 71 -0.42 -9.38 8.73
C ASN A 71 -0.03 -9.96 10.09
N TYR A 72 -0.97 -10.59 10.80
CA TYR A 72 -0.64 -11.25 12.06
C TYR A 72 -0.15 -12.67 11.74
N SER A 73 1.13 -12.95 11.99
CA SER A 73 1.72 -14.27 11.76
C SER A 73 2.29 -14.84 13.05
N SER A 74 2.19 -16.16 13.20
CA SER A 74 2.87 -16.94 14.24
C SER A 74 4.35 -17.16 13.93
N ASP A 75 4.77 -16.97 12.69
CA ASP A 75 6.16 -17.10 12.25
C ASP A 75 6.90 -15.76 12.41
N ILE A 76 7.51 -15.58 13.58
CA ILE A 76 8.21 -14.36 14.01
C ILE A 76 9.66 -14.65 14.38
N SER A 77 10.53 -13.64 14.30
CA SER A 77 11.91 -13.71 14.76
C SER A 77 12.43 -12.37 15.26
N LEU A 78 13.08 -12.35 16.44
CA LEU A 78 13.70 -11.15 17.00
C LEU A 78 15.05 -10.80 16.38
N GLU A 79 15.65 -11.72 15.62
CA GLU A 79 16.98 -11.56 15.01
C GLU A 79 16.91 -10.92 13.61
N GLN A 80 15.69 -10.77 13.08
CA GLN A 80 15.44 -10.33 11.72
C GLN A 80 15.19 -8.82 11.60
N THR A 81 15.05 -8.36 10.35
CA THR A 81 15.04 -6.94 10.02
C THR A 81 13.73 -6.28 10.48
N PRO A 82 13.79 -5.13 11.18
CA PRO A 82 12.58 -4.33 11.43
C PRO A 82 11.97 -3.85 10.11
N ILE A 83 10.67 -4.09 9.91
CA ILE A 83 10.00 -3.84 8.62
C ILE A 83 10.15 -2.41 8.09
N MET A 84 10.15 -1.41 8.99
CA MET A 84 10.31 0.00 8.60
C MET A 84 11.71 0.27 8.03
N ALA A 85 12.74 -0.37 8.60
CA ALA A 85 14.10 -0.28 8.08
C ALA A 85 14.22 -0.97 6.72
N LEU A 86 13.53 -2.10 6.54
CA LEU A 86 13.47 -2.79 5.25
C LEU A 86 12.80 -1.92 4.18
N GLY A 87 11.63 -1.33 4.48
CA GLY A 87 10.95 -0.44 3.54
C GLY A 87 11.76 0.83 3.22
N ASN A 88 12.43 1.43 4.20
CA ASN A 88 13.38 2.53 3.96
C ASN A 88 14.51 2.11 3.01
N LYS A 89 15.07 0.91 3.20
CA LYS A 89 16.14 0.38 2.36
C LYS A 89 15.67 0.19 0.91
N ILE A 90 14.46 -0.31 0.71
CA ILE A 90 13.86 -0.43 -0.64
C ILE A 90 13.71 0.95 -1.27
N ALA A 91 13.12 1.92 -0.56
CA ALA A 91 12.95 3.28 -1.07
C ALA A 91 14.28 3.92 -1.48
N GLN A 92 15.33 3.75 -0.66
CA GLN A 92 16.64 4.36 -0.89
C GLN A 92 17.50 3.63 -1.95
N GLU A 93 17.34 2.31 -2.14
CA GLU A 93 18.29 1.52 -2.95
C GLU A 93 17.67 0.82 -4.17
N ALA A 94 16.36 0.57 -4.19
CA ALA A 94 15.74 -0.19 -5.27
C ALA A 94 15.52 0.68 -6.51
N ASN A 95 16.19 0.34 -7.61
CA ASN A 95 16.00 0.98 -8.92
C ASN A 95 15.17 0.14 -9.89
N SER A 96 14.74 -1.04 -9.47
CA SER A 96 13.84 -1.94 -10.20
C SER A 96 13.09 -2.84 -9.22
N LEU A 97 12.03 -3.49 -9.71
CA LEU A 97 11.29 -4.49 -8.95
C LEU A 97 12.17 -5.67 -8.51
N GLU A 98 13.07 -6.13 -9.38
CA GLU A 98 14.01 -7.21 -9.08
C GLU A 98 14.96 -6.81 -7.94
N LYS A 99 15.44 -5.56 -7.94
CA LYS A 99 16.29 -5.07 -6.86
C LYS A 99 15.54 -4.98 -5.53
N ALA A 100 14.28 -4.54 -5.55
CA ALA A 100 13.42 -4.53 -4.37
C ALA A 100 13.24 -5.96 -3.80
N LEU A 101 12.96 -6.93 -4.67
CA LEU A 101 12.83 -8.34 -4.28
C LEU A 101 14.14 -8.94 -3.76
N GLU A 102 15.28 -8.56 -4.33
CA GLU A 102 16.61 -8.96 -3.83
C GLU A 102 16.85 -8.42 -2.41
N ILE A 103 16.57 -7.13 -2.17
CA ILE A 103 16.70 -6.50 -0.87
C ILE A 103 15.85 -7.24 0.18
N ILE A 104 14.59 -7.56 -0.14
CA ILE A 104 13.69 -8.29 0.76
C ILE A 104 14.26 -9.68 1.08
N LYS A 105 14.72 -10.44 0.08
CA LYS A 105 15.29 -11.78 0.28
C LYS A 105 16.53 -11.77 1.17
N GLN A 106 17.37 -10.75 1.06
CA GLN A 106 18.59 -10.60 1.84
C GLN A 106 18.33 -10.08 3.27
N ASN A 107 17.16 -9.51 3.53
CA ASN A 107 16.82 -8.84 4.78
C ASN A 107 15.40 -9.25 5.21
N PRO A 108 15.15 -10.53 5.56
CA PRO A 108 13.82 -11.00 5.92
C PRO A 108 13.27 -10.21 7.13
N PRO A 109 11.94 -9.96 7.19
CA PRO A 109 11.35 -9.13 8.22
C PRO A 109 11.02 -9.90 9.51
N ASN A 110 11.06 -9.24 10.65
CA ASN A 110 10.83 -9.86 11.96
C ASN A 110 9.45 -10.48 12.23
N ALA A 111 8.44 -10.23 11.39
CA ALA A 111 7.07 -10.68 11.62
C ALA A 111 6.29 -10.76 10.29
N GLY A 112 4.96 -10.90 10.38
CA GLY A 112 4.06 -10.96 9.24
C GLY A 112 3.78 -9.61 8.59
N TRP A 113 4.00 -9.51 7.28
CA TRP A 113 3.84 -8.27 6.50
C TRP A 113 3.45 -8.56 5.05
N THR A 114 2.86 -7.57 4.39
CA THR A 114 2.67 -7.57 2.95
C THR A 114 3.17 -6.26 2.36
N PHE A 115 4.11 -6.32 1.42
CA PHE A 115 4.49 -5.17 0.60
C PHE A 115 3.71 -5.16 -0.70
N LEU A 116 3.23 -4.00 -1.11
CA LEU A 116 2.77 -3.73 -2.47
C LEU A 116 3.84 -2.85 -3.13
N ILE A 117 4.45 -3.37 -4.18
CA ILE A 117 5.58 -2.71 -4.85
C ILE A 117 5.21 -2.53 -6.30
N SER A 118 5.48 -1.32 -6.81
CA SER A 118 5.28 -1.00 -8.21
C SER A 118 6.55 -0.43 -8.82
N ASP A 119 6.74 -0.70 -10.11
CA ASP A 119 7.88 -0.24 -10.90
C ASP A 119 7.35 0.56 -12.09
N GLY A 120 7.42 1.88 -11.97
CA GLY A 120 6.95 2.79 -13.01
C GLY A 120 7.74 2.68 -14.32
N GLN A 121 9.04 2.38 -14.29
CA GLN A 121 9.82 2.28 -15.54
C GLN A 121 9.46 1.03 -16.33
N LYS A 122 9.26 -0.08 -15.63
CA LYS A 122 8.91 -1.37 -16.24
C LYS A 122 7.41 -1.49 -16.52
N GLY A 123 6.57 -0.72 -15.83
CA GLY A 123 5.11 -0.90 -15.85
C GLY A 123 4.69 -2.23 -15.22
N ASP A 124 5.33 -2.61 -14.11
CA ASP A 124 5.12 -3.90 -13.44
C ASP A 124 4.81 -3.71 -11.95
N VAL A 125 4.12 -4.69 -11.36
CA VAL A 125 3.70 -4.63 -9.95
C VAL A 125 3.76 -6.00 -9.29
N VAL A 126 4.01 -6.04 -8.00
CA VAL A 126 3.91 -7.26 -7.19
C VAL A 126 3.32 -6.97 -5.82
N VAL A 127 2.65 -7.99 -5.28
CA VAL A 127 2.35 -8.07 -3.85
C VAL A 127 3.25 -9.15 -3.26
N VAL A 128 4.00 -8.80 -2.23
CA VAL A 128 4.97 -9.67 -1.56
C VAL A 128 4.47 -9.96 -0.16
N GLU A 129 4.02 -11.19 0.07
CA GLU A 129 3.56 -11.70 1.37
C GLU A 129 4.77 -12.28 2.11
N LEU A 130 4.98 -11.88 3.36
CA LEU A 130 6.21 -12.12 4.13
C LEU A 130 5.90 -12.55 5.55
N SER A 131 6.60 -13.56 6.04
CA SER A 131 6.78 -13.83 7.47
C SER A 131 8.27 -13.82 7.80
N ALA A 132 8.65 -14.20 9.01
CA ALA A 132 10.07 -14.30 9.36
C ALA A 132 10.84 -15.26 8.43
N HIS A 133 10.28 -16.41 8.08
CA HIS A 133 11.02 -17.42 7.32
C HIS A 133 10.46 -17.70 5.93
N LYS A 134 9.33 -17.07 5.55
CA LYS A 134 8.66 -17.32 4.27
C LYS A 134 8.46 -16.04 3.48
N MET A 135 8.53 -16.18 2.16
CA MET A 135 8.29 -15.10 1.20
C MET A 135 7.54 -15.65 0.00
N GLN A 136 6.40 -15.05 -0.30
CA GLN A 136 5.58 -15.39 -1.46
C GLN A 136 5.27 -14.15 -2.30
N ILE A 137 5.25 -14.33 -3.63
CA ILE A 137 5.06 -13.22 -4.58
C ILE A 137 3.79 -13.48 -5.38
N ARG A 138 2.87 -12.53 -5.32
CA ARG A 138 1.69 -12.47 -6.17
C ARG A 138 1.90 -11.46 -7.28
N LYS A 139 1.52 -11.85 -8.49
CA LYS A 139 1.60 -11.05 -9.71
C LYS A 139 0.20 -10.60 -10.16
N PRO A 140 0.09 -9.49 -10.90
CA PRO A 140 -1.19 -9.02 -11.39
C PRO A 140 -1.84 -10.02 -12.34
N ARG A 141 -3.17 -10.01 -12.35
CA ARG A 141 -3.99 -10.79 -13.27
C ARG A 141 -4.91 -9.82 -13.99
N LYS A 142 -4.94 -9.88 -15.33
CA LYS A 142 -5.68 -8.91 -16.16
C LYS A 142 -5.29 -7.46 -15.83
N GLY A 143 -3.99 -7.16 -15.72
CA GLY A 143 -3.54 -5.79 -15.47
C GLY A 143 -3.92 -5.19 -14.12
N PHE A 144 -4.30 -5.96 -13.09
CA PHE A 144 -4.48 -5.42 -11.74
C PHE A 144 -4.10 -6.42 -10.63
N ILE A 145 -3.81 -5.88 -9.45
CA ILE A 145 -3.61 -6.61 -8.19
C ILE A 145 -4.01 -5.74 -6.99
N TYR A 146 -4.46 -6.38 -5.92
CA TYR A 146 -4.92 -5.73 -4.71
C TYR A 146 -4.62 -6.60 -3.48
N ALA A 147 -4.56 -5.96 -2.32
CA ALA A 147 -4.35 -6.61 -1.03
C ALA A 147 -5.14 -5.88 0.07
N ALA A 148 -5.48 -6.63 1.12
CA ALA A 148 -5.97 -6.11 2.39
C ALA A 148 -4.98 -6.55 3.49
N ASN A 149 -5.44 -7.02 4.64
CA ASN A 149 -4.59 -7.44 5.77
C ASN A 149 -4.69 -8.96 6.01
N SER A 150 -4.81 -9.73 4.93
CA SER A 150 -4.87 -11.19 4.97
C SER A 150 -3.92 -11.77 3.93
N TYR A 151 -3.23 -12.86 4.28
CA TYR A 151 -2.46 -13.61 3.29
C TYR A 151 -3.39 -14.32 2.32
N MET A 152 -2.98 -14.37 1.05
CA MET A 152 -3.73 -15.02 -0.01
C MET A 152 -2.98 -16.22 -0.59
N THR A 153 -1.73 -16.45 -0.16
CA THR A 153 -0.95 -17.64 -0.52
C THR A 153 -1.03 -18.68 0.60
N ASP A 154 -1.28 -19.94 0.22
CA ASP A 154 -1.51 -21.04 1.17
C ASP A 154 -0.38 -21.15 2.21
N GLU A 155 0.88 -21.05 1.76
CA GLU A 155 2.05 -21.21 2.63
C GLU A 155 2.16 -20.16 3.74
N LEU A 156 1.76 -18.91 3.45
CA LEU A 156 1.76 -17.82 4.44
C LEU A 156 0.47 -17.85 5.25
N HIS A 157 -0.66 -18.21 4.64
CA HIS A 157 -1.95 -18.33 5.31
C HIS A 157 -1.91 -19.37 6.44
N GLU A 158 -1.17 -20.46 6.29
CA GLU A 158 -0.92 -21.43 7.37
C GLU A 158 -0.27 -20.83 8.62
N THR A 159 0.46 -19.72 8.47
CA THR A 159 1.11 -19.03 9.60
C THR A 159 0.23 -17.93 10.19
N GLU A 160 -0.87 -17.56 9.52
CA GLU A 160 -1.71 -16.43 9.87
C GLU A 160 -2.47 -16.66 11.17
N LEU A 161 -2.47 -15.66 12.05
CA LEU A 161 -3.19 -15.67 13.31
C LEU A 161 -4.53 -14.96 13.16
N GLU A 162 -5.62 -15.69 13.42
CA GLU A 162 -6.94 -15.10 13.59
C GLU A 162 -7.06 -14.45 14.97
N LEU A 163 -6.81 -13.14 15.07
CA LEU A 163 -6.98 -12.40 16.33
C LEU A 163 -8.43 -12.43 16.82
N ASN A 164 -9.36 -12.21 15.89
CA ASN A 164 -10.78 -12.44 16.08
C ASN A 164 -11.47 -12.47 14.71
N ARG A 165 -12.64 -13.13 14.67
CA ARG A 165 -13.43 -13.31 13.47
C ARG A 165 -13.82 -12.01 12.76
N GLY A 166 -14.05 -10.93 13.51
CA GLY A 166 -14.43 -9.63 12.94
C GLY A 166 -13.32 -9.02 12.08
N ILE A 167 -12.08 -9.03 12.55
CA ILE A 167 -10.91 -8.52 11.80
C ILE A 167 -10.70 -9.34 10.52
N THR A 168 -10.78 -10.67 10.62
CA THR A 168 -10.62 -11.56 9.46
C THR A 168 -11.71 -11.32 8.42
N ILE A 169 -12.98 -11.26 8.83
CA ILE A 169 -14.11 -10.97 7.92
C ILE A 169 -13.95 -9.61 7.26
N ASN A 170 -13.56 -8.58 8.04
CA ASN A 170 -13.35 -7.24 7.51
C ASN A 170 -12.28 -7.22 6.41
N SER A 171 -11.11 -7.82 6.68
CA SER A 171 -10.01 -7.88 5.71
C SER A 171 -10.40 -8.61 4.43
N LEU A 172 -11.03 -9.78 4.53
CA LEU A 172 -11.47 -10.56 3.38
C LEU A 172 -12.59 -9.84 2.60
N SER A 173 -13.50 -9.16 3.28
CA SER A 173 -14.58 -8.38 2.65
C SER A 173 -14.02 -7.20 1.86
N ARG A 174 -13.04 -6.46 2.44
CA ARG A 174 -12.33 -5.38 1.74
C ARG A 174 -11.56 -5.90 0.53
N HIS A 175 -10.84 -7.01 0.67
CA HIS A 175 -10.13 -7.65 -0.43
C HIS A 175 -11.10 -7.99 -1.57
N LYS A 176 -12.24 -8.61 -1.26
CA LYS A 176 -13.27 -8.93 -2.26
C LYS A 176 -13.87 -7.69 -2.90
N ARG A 177 -14.19 -6.66 -2.11
CA ARG A 177 -14.76 -5.40 -2.59
C ARG A 177 -13.80 -4.66 -3.53
N LEU A 178 -12.51 -4.63 -3.20
CA LEU A 178 -11.48 -4.10 -4.08
C LEU A 178 -11.51 -4.80 -5.44
N GLY A 179 -11.59 -6.13 -5.44
CA GLY A 179 -11.74 -6.94 -6.66
C GLY A 179 -12.96 -6.55 -7.50
N GLU A 180 -14.15 -6.46 -6.90
CA GLU A 180 -15.36 -6.04 -7.61
C GLU A 180 -15.23 -4.64 -8.21
N LEU A 181 -14.59 -3.72 -7.49
CA LEU A 181 -14.42 -2.33 -7.94
C LEU A 181 -13.42 -2.20 -9.08
N VAL A 182 -12.28 -2.91 -9.05
CA VAL A 182 -11.34 -2.88 -10.18
C VAL A 182 -11.90 -3.59 -11.41
N GLU A 183 -12.70 -4.64 -11.25
CA GLU A 183 -13.39 -5.27 -12.37
C GLU A 183 -14.49 -4.39 -12.95
N LEU A 184 -15.29 -3.72 -12.12
CA LEU A 184 -16.34 -2.80 -12.56
C LEU A 184 -15.78 -1.61 -13.35
N ASN A 185 -14.60 -1.13 -12.96
CA ASN A 185 -13.92 0.01 -13.58
C ASN A 185 -12.83 -0.38 -14.57
N PHE A 186 -12.77 -1.64 -14.98
CA PHE A 186 -11.74 -2.14 -15.88
C PHE A 186 -11.63 -1.30 -17.16
N GLY A 187 -10.41 -0.89 -17.51
CA GLY A 187 -10.10 -0.05 -18.66
C GLY A 187 -10.45 1.43 -18.49
N LYS A 188 -10.91 1.82 -17.29
CA LYS A 188 -11.30 3.20 -16.97
C LYS A 188 -10.52 3.76 -15.79
N ILE A 189 -9.78 2.94 -15.05
CA ILE A 189 -9.10 3.36 -13.83
C ILE A 189 -8.09 4.47 -14.16
N ASP A 190 -8.34 5.64 -13.61
CA ASP A 190 -7.47 6.80 -13.54
C ASP A 190 -7.32 7.21 -12.06
N GLU A 191 -6.71 8.36 -11.79
CA GLU A 191 -6.49 8.86 -10.44
C GLU A 191 -7.81 9.13 -9.69
N ASP A 192 -8.82 9.67 -10.38
CA ASP A 192 -10.12 10.01 -9.80
C ASP A 192 -10.91 8.75 -9.43
N ILE A 193 -10.93 7.75 -10.31
CA ILE A 193 -11.53 6.45 -10.02
C ILE A 193 -10.77 5.76 -8.88
N ALA A 194 -9.44 5.81 -8.88
CA ALA A 194 -8.67 5.21 -7.79
C ALA A 194 -9.00 5.87 -6.44
N ALA A 195 -9.14 7.19 -6.38
CA ALA A 195 -9.59 7.91 -5.20
C ALA A 195 -11.02 7.49 -4.77
N GLN A 196 -11.94 7.34 -5.72
CA GLN A 196 -13.31 6.85 -5.44
C GLN A 196 -13.31 5.42 -4.88
N ILE A 197 -12.46 4.53 -5.41
CA ILE A 197 -12.31 3.16 -4.90
C ILE A 197 -11.78 3.19 -3.46
N MET A 198 -10.80 4.03 -3.15
CA MET A 198 -10.28 4.20 -1.78
C MET A 198 -11.33 4.79 -0.81
N GLY A 199 -12.31 5.53 -1.33
CA GLY A 199 -13.44 6.09 -0.58
C GLY A 199 -14.71 5.24 -0.57
N ASP A 200 -14.67 3.97 -0.98
CA ASP A 200 -15.87 3.13 -1.09
C ASP A 200 -16.39 2.62 0.27
N HIS A 201 -17.71 2.76 0.46
CA HIS A 201 -18.42 2.43 1.70
C HIS A 201 -19.39 1.24 1.58
N LEU A 202 -19.37 0.48 0.47
CA LEU A 202 -20.31 -0.62 0.30
C LEU A 202 -19.89 -1.82 1.15
N ASP A 203 -20.74 -2.21 2.09
CA ASP A 203 -20.54 -3.41 2.90
C ASP A 203 -21.13 -4.62 2.17
N LEU A 204 -20.28 -5.56 1.75
CA LEU A 204 -20.70 -6.73 0.96
C LEU A 204 -21.57 -7.71 1.75
N ASN A 205 -21.45 -7.73 3.08
CA ASN A 205 -22.16 -8.68 3.93
C ASN A 205 -23.65 -8.31 4.06
N VAL A 206 -23.97 -7.02 3.91
CA VAL A 206 -25.34 -6.49 4.00
C VAL A 206 -25.81 -5.77 2.72
N ARG A 207 -24.94 -5.64 1.71
CA ARG A 207 -25.21 -5.01 0.41
C ARG A 207 -25.79 -3.61 0.50
N ARG A 208 -25.21 -2.78 1.37
CA ARG A 208 -25.59 -1.38 1.56
C ARG A 208 -24.38 -0.55 1.96
N GLU A 209 -24.45 0.74 1.68
CA GLU A 209 -23.46 1.69 2.19
C GLU A 209 -23.57 1.82 3.71
N ARG A 210 -22.40 1.92 4.36
CA ARG A 210 -22.30 2.12 5.80
C ARG A 210 -21.16 3.08 6.13
N ALA A 211 -21.32 3.84 7.19
CA ALA A 211 -20.22 4.64 7.74
C ALA A 211 -19.15 3.77 8.42
N ILE A 212 -19.54 2.60 8.95
CA ILE A 212 -18.67 1.66 9.67
C ILE A 212 -19.13 0.24 9.35
N GLY A 213 -18.21 -0.64 9.00
CA GLY A 213 -18.49 -2.04 8.72
C GLY A 213 -17.33 -2.74 8.00
N ASP A 214 -17.67 -3.78 7.25
CA ASP A 214 -16.73 -4.54 6.43
C ASP A 214 -16.55 -3.87 5.06
N ILE A 215 -16.10 -2.62 5.09
CA ILE A 215 -16.03 -1.67 3.96
C ILE A 215 -14.58 -1.21 3.72
N ILE A 216 -14.25 -0.67 2.55
CA ILE A 216 -12.87 -0.22 2.26
C ILE A 216 -12.44 0.91 3.19
N VAL A 217 -13.33 1.89 3.44
CA VAL A 217 -13.06 3.00 4.37
C VAL A 217 -13.10 2.53 5.82
N GLN A 218 -11.97 2.57 6.51
CA GLN A 218 -11.92 2.29 7.93
C GLN A 218 -11.99 3.57 8.75
N LEU A 219 -12.60 3.49 9.94
CA LEU A 219 -12.59 4.60 10.92
C LEU A 219 -11.16 5.07 11.23
N LEU A 220 -10.21 4.13 11.16
CA LEU A 220 -8.82 4.38 11.44
C LEU A 220 -8.01 4.87 10.23
N ASN A 221 -8.67 5.26 9.14
CA ASN A 221 -8.02 5.72 7.92
C ASN A 221 -7.26 7.05 8.13
N LEU A 222 -5.98 6.93 8.41
CA LEU A 222 -5.07 8.03 8.73
C LEU A 222 -4.55 8.70 7.46
N SER A 223 -4.25 7.91 6.44
CA SER A 223 -3.74 8.39 5.15
C SER A 223 -4.45 7.70 3.99
N SER A 224 -4.59 8.42 2.89
CA SER A 224 -5.04 7.89 1.62
C SER A 224 -4.22 8.53 0.51
N THR A 225 -3.62 7.70 -0.33
CA THR A 225 -2.66 8.12 -1.36
C THR A 225 -2.96 7.45 -2.69
N ILE A 226 -2.82 8.22 -3.76
CA ILE A 226 -2.80 7.72 -5.14
C ILE A 226 -1.42 8.05 -5.71
N LEU A 227 -0.73 7.08 -6.30
CA LEU A 227 0.58 7.26 -6.93
C LEU A 227 0.48 6.90 -8.41
N SER A 228 1.12 7.73 -9.25
CA SER A 228 1.36 7.51 -10.68
C SER A 228 2.89 7.43 -10.89
N PRO A 229 3.49 6.23 -10.76
CA PRO A 229 4.93 6.08 -10.60
C PRO A 229 5.74 6.38 -11.87
N GLU A 230 5.16 6.11 -13.03
CA GLU A 230 5.71 6.48 -14.35
C GLU A 230 5.93 7.99 -14.46
N GLU A 231 4.99 8.77 -13.92
CA GLU A 231 5.01 10.22 -13.98
C GLU A 231 5.62 10.85 -12.73
N LYS A 232 6.04 10.04 -11.74
CA LYS A 232 6.52 10.49 -10.42
C LYS A 232 5.57 11.48 -9.73
N LYS A 233 4.27 11.37 -10.04
CA LYS A 233 3.19 12.14 -9.42
C LYS A 233 2.54 11.33 -8.33
N PHE A 234 2.06 12.01 -7.31
CA PHE A 234 1.25 11.39 -6.28
C PHE A 234 0.28 12.40 -5.69
N TRP A 235 -0.80 11.88 -5.13
CA TRP A 235 -1.84 12.66 -4.52
C TRP A 235 -2.10 12.14 -3.13
N VAL A 236 -2.25 13.06 -2.18
CA VAL A 236 -2.45 12.74 -0.76
C VAL A 236 -3.74 13.37 -0.29
N ALA A 237 -4.62 12.58 0.31
CA ALA A 237 -5.85 13.10 0.89
C ALA A 237 -5.52 14.04 2.06
N LYS A 238 -6.16 15.22 2.06
CA LYS A 238 -5.94 16.26 3.09
C LYS A 238 -7.05 16.25 4.14
N GLY A 239 -6.69 16.46 5.40
CA GLY A 239 -7.66 16.64 6.47
C GLY A 239 -7.40 15.71 7.64
N ARG A 240 -8.47 15.34 8.34
CA ARG A 240 -8.45 14.49 9.52
C ARG A 240 -8.98 13.11 9.15
N ALA A 241 -8.55 12.10 9.89
CA ALA A 241 -9.06 10.76 9.74
C ALA A 241 -10.58 10.70 10.03
N PRO A 242 -11.38 9.90 9.29
CA PRO A 242 -10.99 9.13 8.11
C PRO A 242 -10.79 10.02 6.87
N VAL A 243 -9.59 10.02 6.29
CA VAL A 243 -9.19 11.04 5.32
C VAL A 243 -9.51 10.68 3.86
N CYS A 244 -9.68 9.40 3.53
CA CYS A 244 -9.94 8.89 2.17
C CYS A 244 -11.16 9.46 1.44
N ASN A 245 -12.10 10.11 2.15
CA ASN A 245 -13.25 10.80 1.57
C ASN A 245 -13.01 12.30 1.30
N SER A 246 -11.80 12.77 1.64
CA SER A 246 -11.44 14.18 1.55
C SER A 246 -10.87 14.52 0.19
N LYS A 247 -10.63 15.82 -0.05
CA LYS A 247 -9.93 16.26 -1.26
C LYS A 247 -8.48 15.77 -1.24
N PHE A 248 -8.02 15.34 -2.39
CA PHE A 248 -6.62 14.99 -2.60
C PHE A 248 -5.83 16.21 -3.08
N VAL A 249 -4.58 16.33 -2.63
CA VAL A 249 -3.62 17.36 -3.05
C VAL A 249 -2.53 16.66 -3.85
N GLY A 250 -2.26 17.16 -5.06
CA GLY A 250 -1.25 16.62 -5.94
C GLY A 250 0.14 17.17 -5.64
N PHE A 251 1.13 16.32 -5.83
CA PHE A 251 2.55 16.57 -5.65
C PHE A 251 3.33 15.86 -6.76
N HIS A 252 4.54 16.34 -7.00
CA HIS A 252 5.54 15.68 -7.83
C HIS A 252 6.77 15.37 -6.99
N LEU A 253 7.44 14.26 -7.27
CA LEU A 253 8.66 13.88 -6.55
C LEU A 253 9.82 14.87 -6.78
N GLU A 254 9.82 15.51 -7.96
CA GLU A 254 10.83 16.48 -8.38
C GLU A 254 10.36 17.93 -8.16
N ASP A 255 9.35 18.17 -7.32
CA ASP A 255 9.01 19.54 -6.89
C ASP A 255 10.13 20.09 -5.98
N ASP A 256 10.65 21.27 -6.33
CA ASP A 256 11.64 22.04 -5.56
C ASP A 256 11.05 22.68 -4.29
#